data_AF-A0A183BES3-F1
#
_entry.id   AF-A0A183BES3-F1
#
_cell.length_a   1.000
_cell.length_b   1.000
_cell.length_c   1.000
_cell.angle_alpha   90.00
_cell.angle_beta   90.00
_cell.angle_gamma   90.00
#
_symmetry.space_group_name_H-M   'P 1'
#
loop_
_entity.id
_entity.type
_entity.pdbx_description
1 polymer ?
#
loop_
_entity_poly.entity_id
_entity_poly.type
_entity_poly.pdbx_seq_one_letter_code
_entity_poly.pdbx_strand_id
1 'polypeptide(L)'
;MFPKAMVSLLEKRVHWLTKESRGYFGCIVEPHVVIVVDLSKHNAVYLVHIQYCIRHVLEQQIAQQQVTFNLIAIGSTVRAFRPHRVPVSAVNLQAAWDWFREQSCTGTRNVLAGLRYTLENEAERGVDESSQGIYLFTSGIPDQEG
;
A
#
# COMPACT_ATOMS: atom_id res chain seq x y z
N MET A 1 -36.64 11.80 9.84
CA MET A 1 -35.85 11.41 11.04
C MET A 1 -35.12 10.12 10.70
N PHE A 2 -33.80 10.14 10.52
CA PHE A 2 -33.04 8.92 10.22
C PHE A 2 -33.03 8.00 11.45
N PRO A 3 -33.23 6.68 11.33
CA PRO A 3 -33.32 5.79 12.48
C PRO A 3 -31.99 5.76 13.23
N LYS A 4 -32.00 6.06 14.54
CA LYS A 4 -30.83 6.07 15.44
C LYS A 4 -29.97 4.80 15.37
N ALA A 5 -30.58 3.65 15.05
CA ALA A 5 -29.87 2.38 14.86
C ALA A 5 -28.94 2.39 13.62
N MET A 6 -29.33 3.06 12.54
CA MET A 6 -28.52 3.17 11.32
C MET A 6 -27.29 4.04 11.56
N VAL A 7 -27.46 5.14 12.29
CA VAL A 7 -26.38 6.05 12.69
C VAL A 7 -25.39 5.33 13.59
N SER A 8 -25.86 4.57 14.58
CA SER A 8 -25.01 3.74 15.46
C SER A 8 -24.19 2.68 14.71
N LEU A 9 -24.76 2.03 13.69
CA LEU A 9 -24.06 1.03 12.88
C LEU A 9 -22.96 1.68 12.03
N LEU A 10 -23.25 2.85 11.45
CA LEU A 10 -22.29 3.64 10.69
C LEU A 10 -21.18 4.18 11.59
N GLU A 11 -21.48 4.68 12.79
CA GLU A 11 -20.48 5.13 13.77
C GLU A 11 -19.58 3.98 14.23
N LYS A 12 -20.13 2.78 14.48
CA LYS A 12 -19.33 1.60 14.80
C LYS A 12 -18.44 1.17 13.63
N ARG A 13 -18.96 1.26 12.40
CA ARG A 13 -18.17 0.99 11.18
C ARG A 13 -17.08 2.03 10.98
N VAL A 14 -17.38 3.31 11.13
CA VAL A 14 -16.40 4.41 11.08
C VAL A 14 -15.35 4.18 12.15
N HIS A 15 -15.75 3.92 13.40
CA HIS A 15 -14.84 3.62 14.50
C HIS A 15 -13.91 2.43 14.21
N TRP A 16 -14.46 1.35 13.62
CA TRP A 16 -13.68 0.17 13.21
C TRP A 16 -12.75 0.45 12.01
N LEU A 17 -13.20 1.26 11.06
CA LEU A 17 -12.41 1.73 9.92
C LEU A 17 -11.30 2.68 10.36
N THR A 18 -11.50 3.45 11.44
CA THR A 18 -10.51 4.40 11.96
C THR A 18 -9.56 3.81 13.00
N LYS A 19 -9.67 2.52 13.34
CA LYS A 19 -8.67 1.87 14.20
C LYS A 19 -7.45 1.47 13.38
N GLU A 20 -6.27 1.76 13.93
CA GLU A 20 -4.99 1.27 13.41
C GLU A 20 -4.72 1.75 11.97
N SER A 21 -3.98 1.01 11.15
CA SER A 21 -3.67 1.42 9.77
C SER A 21 -4.86 1.51 8.81
N ARG A 22 -6.02 1.03 9.23
CA ARG A 22 -7.25 1.09 8.42
C ARG A 22 -7.75 2.51 8.20
N GLY A 23 -7.44 3.42 9.14
CA GLY A 23 -7.89 4.81 9.07
C GLY A 23 -7.26 5.63 7.94
N TYR A 24 -6.08 5.21 7.46
CA TYR A 24 -5.34 5.92 6.41
C TYR A 24 -4.99 5.06 5.19
N PHE A 25 -5.08 3.73 5.27
CA PHE A 25 -4.82 2.84 4.14
C PHE A 25 -6.01 1.94 3.75
N GLY A 26 -7.11 1.97 4.51
CA GLY A 26 -8.20 1.02 4.34
C GLY A 26 -7.83 -0.39 4.83
N CYS A 27 -8.68 -1.38 4.53
CA CYS A 27 -8.47 -2.77 4.95
C CYS A 27 -7.87 -3.59 3.81
N ILE A 28 -6.76 -4.27 4.08
CA ILE A 28 -6.14 -5.23 3.17
C ILE A 28 -6.77 -6.60 3.39
N VAL A 29 -7.40 -7.14 2.34
CA VAL A 29 -8.23 -8.35 2.44
C VAL A 29 -7.74 -9.52 1.58
N GLU A 30 -7.01 -9.26 0.49
CA GLU A 30 -6.49 -10.35 -0.34
C GLU A 30 -5.30 -11.06 0.32
N PRO A 31 -5.12 -12.37 0.07
CA PRO A 31 -3.97 -13.13 0.54
C PRO A 31 -2.67 -12.74 -0.16
N HIS A 32 -2.73 -12.27 -1.40
CA HIS A 32 -1.56 -11.88 -2.20
C HIS A 32 -1.61 -10.39 -2.48
N VAL A 33 -0.63 -9.65 -1.96
CA VAL A 33 -0.73 -8.19 -1.88
C VAL A 33 0.46 -7.51 -2.53
N VAL A 34 0.18 -6.46 -3.31
CA VAL A 34 1.21 -5.52 -3.75
C VAL A 34 0.81 -4.13 -3.32
N ILE A 35 1.66 -3.48 -2.53
CA ILE A 35 1.47 -2.09 -2.11
C ILE A 35 2.32 -1.21 -3.01
N VAL A 36 1.67 -0.34 -3.78
CA VAL A 36 2.31 0.67 -4.62
C VAL A 36 2.27 2.01 -3.88
N VAL A 37 3.42 2.61 -3.65
CA VAL A 37 3.58 3.84 -2.86
C VAL A 37 4.12 4.96 -3.72
N ASP A 38 3.36 6.05 -3.78
CA ASP A 38 3.75 7.28 -4.44
C ASP A 38 4.80 8.04 -3.63
N LEU A 39 6.04 7.98 -4.10
CA LEU A 39 7.19 8.75 -3.63
C LEU A 39 7.61 9.77 -4.70
N SER A 40 6.65 10.39 -5.39
CA SER A 40 6.92 11.58 -6.22
C SER A 40 7.39 12.75 -5.36
N LYS A 41 8.04 13.75 -5.98
CA LYS A 41 8.58 14.93 -5.30
C LYS A 41 7.50 15.69 -4.50
N HIS A 42 6.24 15.66 -4.94
CA HIS A 42 5.11 16.29 -4.23
C HIS A 42 4.87 15.69 -2.84
N ASN A 43 5.32 14.45 -2.61
CA ASN A 43 5.17 13.76 -1.34
C ASN A 43 6.39 13.89 -0.42
N ALA A 44 7.44 14.64 -0.81
CA ALA A 44 8.66 14.77 -0.02
C ALA A 44 8.40 15.31 1.40
N VAL A 45 7.53 16.30 1.54
CA VAL A 45 7.15 16.89 2.85
C VAL A 45 6.38 15.90 3.73
N TYR A 46 5.76 14.88 3.12
CA TYR A 46 4.97 13.86 3.81
C TYR A 46 5.75 12.55 4.00
N LEU A 47 7.03 12.47 3.59
CA LEU A 47 7.79 11.21 3.58
C LEU A 47 7.80 10.51 4.94
N VAL A 48 8.02 11.25 6.02
CA VAL A 48 8.01 10.69 7.40
C VAL A 48 6.64 10.10 7.74
N HIS A 49 5.56 10.79 7.34
CA HIS A 49 4.21 10.30 7.56
C HIS A 49 3.90 9.06 6.71
N ILE A 50 4.31 9.05 5.45
CA ILE A 50 4.18 7.88 4.56
C ILE A 50 4.93 6.68 5.14
N GLN A 51 6.16 6.88 5.59
CA GLN A 51 6.97 5.86 6.26
C GLN A 51 6.27 5.30 7.50
N TYR A 52 5.71 6.16 8.34
CA TYR A 52 4.90 5.74 9.48
C TYR A 52 3.71 4.88 9.06
N CYS A 53 2.92 5.34 8.08
CA CYS A 53 1.75 4.62 7.58
C CYS A 53 2.13 3.23 7.02
N ILE A 54 3.16 3.15 6.19
CA ILE A 54 3.62 1.89 5.61
C ILE A 54 4.16 0.95 6.69
N ARG A 55 4.90 1.45 7.69
CA ARG A 55 5.35 0.62 8.81
C ARG A 55 4.16 -0.04 9.52
N HIS A 56 3.14 0.75 9.84
CA HIS A 56 1.95 0.23 10.50
C HIS A 56 1.15 -0.73 9.62
N VAL A 57 1.07 -0.50 8.31
CA VAL A 57 0.43 -1.45 7.37
C VAL A 57 1.17 -2.80 7.39
N LEU A 58 2.50 -2.79 7.38
CA LEU A 58 3.30 -4.01 7.45
C LEU A 58 3.06 -4.77 8.77
N GLU A 59 3.06 -4.08 9.90
CA GLU A 59 2.92 -4.68 11.23
C GLU A 59 1.49 -5.15 11.53
N GLN A 60 0.49 -4.37 11.15
CA GLN A 60 -0.90 -4.53 11.62
C GLN A 60 -1.80 -5.21 10.60
N GLN A 61 -1.43 -5.21 9.31
CA GLN A 61 -2.22 -5.86 8.26
C GLN A 61 -1.43 -7.00 7.65
N ILE A 62 -0.33 -6.70 6.95
CA ILE A 62 0.42 -7.72 6.18
C ILE A 62 0.90 -8.88 7.06
N ALA A 63 1.39 -8.60 8.28
CA ALA A 63 1.86 -9.65 9.18
C ALA A 63 0.77 -10.59 9.71
N GLN A 64 -0.52 -10.25 9.56
CA GLN A 64 -1.60 -10.96 10.22
C GLN A 64 -2.19 -12.09 9.38
N GLN A 65 -2.55 -11.80 8.12
CA GLN A 65 -3.40 -12.70 7.32
C GLN A 65 -2.96 -12.84 5.85
N GLN A 66 -1.97 -12.07 5.39
CA GLN A 66 -1.47 -12.18 4.03
C GLN A 66 -0.51 -13.37 3.87
N VAL A 67 -0.56 -14.00 2.70
CA VAL A 67 0.30 -15.13 2.31
C VAL A 67 1.57 -14.64 1.64
N THR A 68 1.44 -13.75 0.64
CA THR A 68 2.59 -13.12 -0.02
C THR A 68 2.40 -11.62 -0.20
N PHE A 69 3.50 -10.88 -0.21
CA PHE A 69 3.46 -9.43 -0.36
C PHE A 69 4.64 -8.88 -1.17
N ASN A 70 4.50 -7.66 -1.69
CA ASN A 70 5.60 -6.85 -2.21
C ASN A 70 5.34 -5.36 -1.98
N LEU A 71 6.42 -4.57 -1.97
CA LEU A 71 6.36 -3.10 -1.96
C LEU A 71 6.94 -2.56 -3.26
N ILE A 72 6.25 -1.60 -3.85
CA ILE A 72 6.70 -0.86 -5.03
C ILE A 72 6.66 0.63 -4.71
N ALA A 73 7.76 1.32 -4.96
CA ALA A 73 7.84 2.77 -4.89
C ALA A 73 7.80 3.35 -6.31
N ILE A 74 6.96 4.36 -6.52
CA ILE A 74 6.89 5.11 -7.78
C ILE A 74 7.34 6.55 -7.58
N GLY A 75 8.11 7.06 -8.54
CA GLY A 75 8.57 8.45 -8.66
C GLY A 75 9.03 8.67 -10.10
N SER A 76 10.21 9.25 -10.31
CA SER A 76 10.86 9.25 -11.63
C SER A 76 10.98 7.85 -12.26
N THR A 77 11.17 6.85 -11.41
CA THR A 77 11.32 5.44 -11.80
C THR A 77 10.49 4.56 -10.90
N VAL A 78 10.20 3.35 -11.37
CA VAL A 78 9.58 2.29 -10.56
C VAL A 78 10.70 1.51 -9.87
N ARG A 79 10.57 1.35 -8.55
CA ARG A 79 11.52 0.59 -7.72
C ARG A 79 10.74 -0.43 -6.90
N ALA A 80 11.14 -1.69 -6.94
CA ALA A 80 10.49 -2.74 -6.17
C ALA A 80 11.42 -3.30 -5.09
N PHE A 81 10.86 -3.67 -3.94
CA PHE A 81 11.61 -4.35 -2.88
C PHE A 81 12.20 -5.69 -3.37
N ARG A 82 11.38 -6.43 -4.11
CA ARG A 82 11.74 -7.68 -4.79
C ARG A 82 11.13 -7.69 -6.20
N PRO A 83 11.71 -8.43 -7.15
CA PRO A 83 11.13 -8.56 -8.50
C PRO A 83 9.70 -9.13 -8.49
N HIS A 84 9.42 -10.05 -7.57
CA HIS A 84 8.10 -10.66 -7.38
C HIS A 84 7.71 -10.63 -5.90
N ARG A 85 6.43 -10.91 -5.60
CA ARG A 85 5.97 -11.11 -4.22
C ARG A 85 6.77 -12.19 -3.52
N VAL A 86 6.98 -11.96 -2.22
CA VAL A 86 7.63 -12.90 -1.31
C VAL A 86 6.67 -13.37 -0.23
N PRO A 87 6.89 -14.55 0.37
CA PRO A 87 6.09 -15.00 1.50
C PRO A 87 6.13 -14.00 2.66
N VAL A 88 5.01 -13.85 3.35
CA VAL A 88 4.96 -13.09 4.60
C VAL A 88 5.77 -13.84 5.67
N SER A 89 6.82 -13.19 6.18
CA SER A 89 7.64 -13.69 7.29
C SER A 89 8.27 -12.50 8.01
N ALA A 90 8.65 -12.66 9.28
CA ALA A 90 9.31 -11.59 10.04
C ALA A 90 10.58 -11.06 9.33
N VAL A 91 11.35 -11.97 8.71
CA VAL A 91 12.56 -11.63 7.95
C VAL A 91 12.22 -10.77 6.72
N ASN A 92 11.23 -11.19 5.92
CA ASN A 92 10.83 -10.45 4.72
C ASN A 92 10.18 -9.10 5.08
N LEU A 93 9.36 -9.05 6.13
CA LEU A 93 8.73 -7.82 6.60
C LEU A 93 9.77 -6.80 7.08
N GLN A 94 10.78 -7.25 7.84
CA GLN A 94 11.86 -6.39 8.29
C GLN A 94 12.71 -5.90 7.11
N ALA A 95 13.09 -6.80 6.19
CA ALA A 95 13.85 -6.44 5.00
C ALA A 95 13.09 -5.46 4.08
N ALA A 96 11.78 -5.63 3.94
CA ALA A 96 10.93 -4.70 3.18
C ALA A 96 10.87 -3.32 3.84
N TRP A 97 10.79 -3.28 5.17
CA TRP A 97 10.81 -2.02 5.91
C TRP A 97 12.14 -1.29 5.80
N ASP A 98 13.26 -2.00 5.96
CA ASP A 98 14.60 -1.40 5.84
C ASP A 98 14.81 -0.85 4.42
N TRP A 99 14.44 -1.61 3.39
CA TRP A 99 14.44 -1.14 2.00
C TRP A 99 13.56 0.11 1.82
N PHE A 100 12.34 0.12 2.37
CA PHE A 100 11.40 1.22 2.19
C PHE A 100 11.89 2.51 2.86
N ARG A 101 12.49 2.41 4.04
CA ARG A 101 13.01 3.57 4.80
C ARG A 101 14.17 4.26 4.08
N GLU A 102 14.93 3.54 3.28
CA GLU A 102 16.02 4.07 2.45
C GLU A 102 15.53 4.78 1.18
N GLN A 103 14.24 4.68 0.84
CA GLN A 103 13.69 5.35 -0.33
C GLN A 103 13.53 6.85 -0.09
N SER A 104 13.82 7.62 -1.14
CA SER A 104 13.59 9.07 -1.19
C SER A 104 12.53 9.44 -2.22
N CYS A 105 11.85 10.56 -1.96
CA CYS A 105 10.88 11.12 -2.90
C CYS A 105 11.57 11.79 -4.07
N THR A 106 11.29 11.34 -5.30
CA THR A 106 11.95 11.84 -6.52
C THR A 106 10.99 11.91 -7.69
N GLY A 107 11.16 12.92 -8.55
CA GLY A 107 10.46 13.00 -9.83
C GLY A 107 8.97 13.25 -9.79
N THR A 108 8.32 12.88 -10.88
CA THR A 108 6.87 12.99 -11.10
C THR A 108 6.16 11.69 -10.70
N ARG A 109 4.84 11.77 -10.54
CA ARG A 109 4.01 10.61 -10.18
C ARG A 109 3.73 9.75 -11.42
N ASN A 110 4.38 8.60 -11.55
CA ASN A 110 4.15 7.66 -12.66
C ASN A 110 3.38 6.41 -12.22
N VAL A 111 2.09 6.58 -11.91
CA VAL A 111 1.21 5.48 -11.46
C VAL A 111 1.09 4.39 -12.52
N LEU A 112 0.95 4.77 -13.79
CA LEU A 112 0.77 3.82 -14.89
C LEU A 112 1.98 2.88 -15.02
N ALA A 113 3.20 3.39 -14.91
CA ALA A 113 4.39 2.55 -14.94
C ALA A 113 4.43 1.58 -13.74
N GLY A 114 4.06 2.04 -12.54
CA GLY A 114 3.98 1.17 -11.36
C GLY A 114 2.95 0.05 -11.52
N LEU A 115 1.76 0.37 -12.03
CA LEU A 115 0.72 -0.61 -12.29
C LEU A 115 1.13 -1.60 -13.39
N ARG A 116 1.70 -1.12 -14.51
CA ARG A 116 2.22 -1.99 -15.56
C ARG A 116 3.29 -2.94 -15.03
N TYR A 117 4.27 -2.41 -14.29
CA TYR A 117 5.30 -3.23 -13.66
C TYR A 117 4.68 -4.30 -12.75
N THR A 118 3.67 -3.94 -11.95
CA THR A 118 2.98 -4.89 -11.08
C THR A 118 2.27 -5.98 -11.88
N LEU A 119 1.58 -5.63 -12.96
CA LEU A 119 0.84 -6.61 -13.76
C LEU A 119 1.76 -7.51 -14.59
N GLU A 120 2.82 -6.95 -15.16
CA GLU A 120 3.80 -7.66 -16.00
C GLU A 120 4.61 -8.68 -15.16
N ASN A 121 5.08 -8.31 -13.96
CA ASN A 121 5.86 -9.22 -13.10
C ASN A 121 5.02 -10.31 -12.41
N GLU A 122 3.69 -10.25 -12.54
CA GLU A 122 2.76 -11.22 -11.94
C GLU A 122 2.18 -12.20 -12.95
N ALA A 123 2.22 -11.85 -14.24
CA ALA A 123 1.81 -12.74 -15.32
C ALA A 123 2.71 -13.98 -15.48
N GLU A 124 3.92 -13.97 -14.90
CA GLU A 124 4.94 -15.00 -15.12
C GLU A 124 4.83 -16.22 -14.19
N ARG A 125 3.94 -16.24 -13.20
CA ARG A 125 3.78 -17.40 -12.32
C ARG A 125 2.34 -17.88 -12.29
N GLY A 126 2.22 -19.17 -12.59
CA GLY A 126 0.96 -19.89 -12.76
C GLY A 126 -0.07 -19.48 -11.73
N VAL A 127 -1.26 -19.21 -12.26
CA VAL A 127 -2.49 -18.87 -11.55
C VAL A 127 -2.58 -19.65 -10.24
N ASP A 128 -2.11 -19.05 -9.15
CA ASP A 128 -2.58 -19.43 -7.83
C ASP A 128 -4.05 -18.97 -7.84
N GLU A 129 -5.00 -19.89 -7.62
CA GLU A 129 -6.44 -19.61 -7.76
C GLU A 129 -6.97 -18.56 -6.76
N SER A 130 -6.10 -17.99 -5.94
CA SER A 130 -6.35 -16.97 -4.93
C SER A 130 -6.27 -15.55 -5.51
N SER A 131 -7.13 -14.67 -5.01
CA SER A 131 -7.19 -13.27 -5.45
C SER A 131 -5.94 -12.48 -5.09
N GLN A 132 -5.44 -11.67 -6.03
CA GLN A 132 -4.40 -10.67 -5.79
C GLN A 132 -5.02 -9.28 -5.60
N GLY A 133 -4.55 -8.57 -4.57
CA GLY A 133 -4.90 -7.17 -4.31
C GLY A 133 -3.74 -6.23 -4.62
N ILE A 134 -4.01 -5.16 -5.38
CA ILE A 134 -3.06 -4.06 -5.61
C ILE A 134 -3.58 -2.83 -4.87
N TYR A 135 -2.80 -2.33 -3.92
CA TYR A 135 -3.17 -1.22 -3.04
C TYR A 135 -2.29 -0.01 -3.33
N LEU A 136 -2.88 1.12 -3.71
CA LEU A 136 -2.18 2.35 -4.05
C LEU A 136 -2.20 3.35 -2.89
N PHE A 137 -1.03 3.69 -2.36
CA PHE A 137 -0.83 4.81 -1.44
C PHE A 137 -0.44 6.06 -2.23
N THR A 138 -1.32 7.06 -2.33
CA THR A 138 -1.01 8.35 -2.97
C THR A 138 -1.69 9.50 -2.24
N SER A 139 -1.06 10.69 -2.27
CA SER A 139 -1.58 11.91 -1.63
C SER A 139 -2.79 12.50 -2.34
N GLY A 140 -3.15 12.02 -3.54
CA GLY A 140 -4.35 12.44 -4.26
C GLY A 140 -4.36 13.91 -4.71
N ILE A 141 -3.27 14.67 -4.52
CA ILE A 141 -3.18 16.05 -5.02
C ILE A 141 -3.28 15.99 -6.55
N PRO A 142 -4.32 16.59 -7.17
CA PRO A 142 -4.45 16.64 -8.62
C PRO A 142 -3.35 17.55 -9.17
N ASP A 143 -2.59 17.06 -10.15
CA ASP A 143 -1.60 17.85 -10.88
C ASP A 143 -2.29 18.76 -11.92
N GLN A 144 -3.19 19.64 -11.47
CA GLN A 144 -3.68 20.75 -12.29
C GLN A 144 -3.38 22.05 -11.57
N GLU A 145 -2.16 22.56 -11.77
CA GLU A 145 -1.97 24.00 -11.77
C GLU A 145 -2.79 24.55 -12.95
N GLY A 146 -3.85 25.28 -12.62
CA GLY A 146 -4.58 26.13 -13.56
C GLY A 146 -3.92 27.49 -13.70
#